data_AF-A0A8H7SKE5-F1
#
_entry.id   AF-A0A8H7SKE5-F1
#
_cell.length_a   1.000
_cell.length_b   1.000
_cell.length_c   1.000
_cell.angle_alpha   90.00
_cell.angle_beta   90.00
_cell.angle_gamma   90.00
#
_symmetry.space_group_name_H-M   'P 1'
#
loop_
_entity.id
_entity.type
_entity.pdbx_description
1 polymer ?
#
loop_
_entity_poly.entity_id
_entity_poly.type
_entity_poly.pdbx_seq_one_letter_code
_entity_poly.pdbx_strand_id
1 'polypeptide(L)'
;MKLPTDFKADITLHLKEFLQETEHELWTLLELDKALIKKHPGISKKQAHGKVKNDLVVLKKLYPEVKHILNQLKSVEKEIKSEKKNVALDTLWNKCKDSLDANEIELYSKRASQMKESNLPDSNKYKENDNIFVNESDCSIGTTIKRHALKLHHKYQQNEPLSNRERKIMVAGLSSILDLNDVSVDSQLSLFTVSERNRITSYFLKKYRLDPKKMPKIFENTWIIVCNVSKSSVEPGQRYLRKLLATESLSKEEINILEMMKHFLDIMEDYPHLLMKESKKDKYTENDYFRVLWSRLFELLFSTIRNVRIKSGESVPIFSTNNKAMLYLQEANIIGFKIDARLVLDIGDEEHDLVALEVAKDDNDTKIIQDNAKLLREAKDDLNNLIEIVSTSYDEQVFTWSFQVSGEGYVLCANCHISTSHIASDGLYVSIPQHSFHLPMIAATQPLLEFKKTLEFLFEFKNHIVDMVAIINQNNIRRNSINDNFGRFSQNSSSRRDISLWTRETWYTPHRNEGKSSVIPSHLFGLRRPASLLEKLLLFSSDNEADNANSSVSEDNGDAYGFIKTQSGWYNKYTKEIHENHPLHDI
;
A
#
# COMPACT_ATOMS: atom_id res chain seq x y z
N MET A 1 7.55 -34.30 -30.50
CA MET A 1 7.50 -32.96 -31.11
C MET A 1 8.26 -32.02 -30.17
N LYS A 2 9.50 -31.64 -30.53
CA LYS A 2 10.36 -30.81 -29.67
C LYS A 2 9.88 -29.36 -29.73
N LEU A 3 9.63 -28.75 -28.57
CA LEU A 3 9.32 -27.32 -28.45
C LEU A 3 10.53 -26.48 -28.93
N PRO A 4 10.32 -25.34 -29.61
CA PRO A 4 11.40 -24.43 -29.97
C PRO A 4 12.01 -23.82 -28.70
N THR A 5 13.32 -23.97 -28.52
CA THR A 5 14.12 -23.43 -27.41
C THR A 5 14.53 -21.97 -27.57
N ASP A 6 14.07 -21.29 -28.62
CA ASP A 6 14.55 -19.94 -28.94
C ASP A 6 13.48 -18.90 -28.65
N PHE A 7 13.37 -18.46 -27.39
CA PHE A 7 12.98 -17.10 -27.00
C PHE A 7 13.04 -16.95 -25.45
N LYS A 8 14.22 -17.16 -24.85
CA LYS A 8 14.49 -16.55 -23.53
C LYS A 8 14.83 -15.08 -23.80
N ALA A 9 13.84 -14.19 -23.65
CA ALA A 9 14.04 -12.75 -23.79
C ALA A 9 14.98 -12.26 -22.68
N ASP A 10 16.21 -12.02 -23.09
CA ASP A 10 17.30 -11.52 -22.29
C ASP A 10 17.07 -10.01 -22.02
N ILE A 11 16.35 -9.67 -20.94
CA ILE A 11 16.14 -8.27 -20.52
C ILE A 11 17.38 -7.80 -19.74
N THR A 12 18.51 -7.75 -20.42
CA THR A 12 19.59 -6.83 -20.05
C THR A 12 19.26 -5.52 -20.76
N LEU A 13 19.33 -4.38 -20.08
CA LEU A 13 19.23 -3.09 -20.77
C LEU A 13 20.57 -2.93 -21.51
N HIS A 14 20.63 -3.43 -22.75
CA HIS A 14 21.85 -3.49 -23.54
C HIS A 14 22.40 -2.09 -23.82
N LEU A 15 21.52 -1.09 -23.88
CA LEU A 15 21.87 0.32 -23.83
C LEU A 15 22.72 0.65 -22.59
N LYS A 16 22.38 0.17 -21.38
CA LYS A 16 23.12 0.50 -20.13
C LYS A 16 24.57 0.03 -20.14
N GLU A 17 24.80 -1.24 -20.49
CA GLU A 17 26.15 -1.80 -20.56
C GLU A 17 27.03 -1.08 -21.60
N PHE A 18 26.38 -0.47 -22.58
CA PHE A 18 27.04 0.29 -23.63
C PHE A 18 27.31 1.75 -23.21
N LEU A 19 26.44 2.30 -22.37
CA LEU A 19 26.51 3.67 -21.84
C LEU A 19 27.63 3.89 -20.82
N GLN A 20 28.11 2.83 -20.16
CA GLN A 20 29.14 2.92 -19.12
C GLN A 20 30.58 2.74 -19.63
N GLU A 21 30.77 2.24 -20.86
CA GLU A 21 32.07 1.71 -21.32
C GLU A 21 32.76 2.53 -22.44
N THR A 22 32.16 3.60 -23.00
CA THR A 22 32.71 4.27 -24.20
C THR A 22 32.64 5.80 -24.22
N GLU A 23 33.67 6.44 -24.80
CA GLU A 23 33.71 7.89 -25.11
C GLU A 23 32.62 8.27 -26.12
N HIS A 24 31.91 9.36 -25.83
CA HIS A 24 30.58 9.68 -26.37
C HIS A 24 30.53 10.31 -27.77
N GLU A 25 31.62 10.32 -28.54
CA GLU A 25 31.60 11.02 -29.83
C GLU A 25 31.02 10.14 -30.95
N LEU A 26 29.82 10.53 -31.41
CA LEU A 26 29.13 10.11 -32.63
C LEU A 26 28.75 8.63 -32.71
N TRP A 27 27.62 8.27 -32.09
CA TRP A 27 27.11 6.88 -32.12
C TRP A 27 25.90 6.72 -33.04
N THR A 28 26.08 5.89 -34.05
CA THR A 28 25.03 5.38 -34.94
C THR A 28 24.44 4.06 -34.40
N LEU A 29 23.19 3.77 -34.74
CA LEU A 29 22.58 2.45 -34.51
C LEU A 29 23.45 1.30 -35.05
N LEU A 30 24.18 1.52 -36.15
CA LEU A 30 25.10 0.55 -36.73
C LEU A 30 26.27 0.23 -35.79
N GLU A 31 26.81 1.23 -35.10
CA GLU A 31 27.90 1.06 -34.13
C GLU A 31 27.40 0.35 -32.87
N LEU A 32 26.18 0.66 -32.43
CA LEU A 32 25.54 -0.06 -31.32
C LEU A 32 25.32 -1.55 -31.67
N ASP A 33 24.77 -1.85 -32.85
CA ASP A 33 24.60 -3.23 -33.34
C ASP A 33 25.96 -3.95 -33.40
N LYS A 34 26.99 -3.32 -33.99
CA LYS A 34 28.33 -3.90 -34.11
C LYS A 34 28.93 -4.21 -32.74
N ALA A 35 28.73 -3.32 -31.79
CA ALA A 35 29.28 -3.51 -30.46
C ALA A 35 28.53 -4.59 -29.66
N LEU A 36 27.21 -4.69 -29.79
CA LEU A 36 26.46 -5.79 -29.21
C LEU A 36 26.89 -7.14 -29.78
N ILE A 37 27.14 -7.22 -31.09
CA ILE A 37 27.70 -8.42 -31.74
C ILE A 37 29.11 -8.72 -31.22
N LYS A 38 29.95 -7.70 -31.02
CA LYS A 38 31.30 -7.84 -30.46
C LYS A 38 31.28 -8.36 -29.03
N LYS A 39 30.37 -7.84 -28.20
CA LYS A 39 30.22 -8.20 -26.77
C LYS A 39 29.54 -9.57 -26.59
N HIS A 40 28.66 -9.95 -27.50
CA HIS A 40 27.99 -11.24 -27.52
C HIS A 40 28.24 -11.99 -28.85
N PRO A 41 29.43 -12.58 -29.03
CA PRO A 41 29.76 -13.33 -30.23
C PRO A 41 28.74 -14.44 -30.45
N GLY A 42 27.99 -14.38 -31.56
CA GLY A 42 26.94 -15.35 -31.88
C GLY A 42 25.55 -14.76 -32.05
N ILE A 43 25.31 -13.50 -31.67
CA ILE A 43 24.08 -12.81 -32.04
C ILE A 43 24.21 -12.22 -33.46
N SER A 44 23.18 -12.43 -34.29
CA SER A 44 23.06 -11.78 -35.59
C SER A 44 22.75 -10.30 -35.42
N LYS A 45 23.04 -9.50 -36.46
CA LYS A 45 22.64 -8.09 -36.51
C LYS A 45 21.14 -7.88 -36.26
N LYS A 46 20.30 -8.77 -36.78
CA LYS A 46 18.84 -8.73 -36.56
C LYS A 46 18.47 -8.92 -35.08
N GLN A 47 19.20 -9.78 -34.37
CA GLN A 47 19.00 -10.01 -32.94
C GLN A 47 19.51 -8.83 -32.09
N ALA A 48 20.67 -8.26 -32.42
CA ALA A 48 21.19 -7.05 -31.78
C ALA A 48 20.19 -5.89 -31.91
N HIS A 49 19.70 -5.65 -33.12
CA HIS A 49 18.70 -4.63 -33.40
C HIS A 49 17.38 -4.87 -32.65
N GLY A 50 16.95 -6.15 -32.53
CA GLY A 50 15.79 -6.54 -31.73
C GLY A 50 15.97 -6.24 -30.24
N LYS A 51 17.17 -6.43 -29.68
CA LYS A 51 17.49 -6.10 -28.29
C LYS A 51 17.39 -4.59 -28.04
N VAL A 52 17.94 -3.75 -28.92
CA VAL A 52 17.82 -2.27 -28.82
C VAL A 52 16.36 -1.82 -28.83
N LYS A 53 15.53 -2.42 -29.70
CA LYS A 53 14.10 -2.11 -29.76
C LYS A 53 13.38 -2.48 -28.45
N ASN A 54 13.75 -3.60 -27.83
CA ASN A 54 13.21 -4.01 -26.54
C ASN A 54 13.61 -3.02 -25.44
N ASP A 55 14.86 -2.54 -25.42
CA ASP A 55 15.30 -1.53 -24.45
C ASP A 55 14.51 -0.22 -24.57
N LEU A 56 14.19 0.22 -25.80
CA LEU A 56 13.36 1.41 -26.00
C LEU A 56 11.93 1.20 -25.50
N VAL A 57 11.37 0.00 -25.63
CA VAL A 57 10.05 -0.32 -25.05
C VAL A 57 10.11 -0.26 -23.53
N VAL A 58 11.18 -0.78 -22.93
CA VAL A 58 11.44 -0.72 -21.49
C VAL A 58 11.56 0.73 -21.03
N LEU A 59 12.37 1.56 -21.70
CA LEU A 59 12.54 2.97 -21.34
C LEU A 59 11.22 3.76 -21.44
N LYS A 60 10.35 3.45 -22.41
CA LYS A 60 9.01 4.06 -22.50
C LYS A 60 8.11 3.68 -21.32
N LYS A 61 8.27 2.47 -20.78
CA LYS A 61 7.53 2.02 -19.59
C LYS A 61 8.07 2.62 -18.30
N LEU A 62 9.38 2.89 -18.25
CA LEU A 62 10.02 3.51 -17.09
C LEU A 62 9.71 5.01 -16.97
N TYR A 63 9.56 5.69 -18.11
CA TYR A 63 9.33 7.14 -18.14
C TYR A 63 7.99 7.49 -18.82
N PRO A 64 6.83 7.00 -18.32
CA PRO A 64 5.54 7.25 -18.95
C PRO A 64 5.11 8.72 -18.85
N GLU A 65 5.56 9.44 -17.82
CA GLU A 65 5.15 10.83 -17.57
C GLU A 65 6.10 11.87 -18.19
N VAL A 66 7.31 11.46 -18.59
CA VAL A 66 8.34 12.39 -19.05
C VAL A 66 8.19 12.64 -20.55
N LYS A 67 7.31 13.57 -20.91
CA LYS A 67 6.90 13.84 -22.31
C LYS A 67 8.07 14.08 -23.28
N HIS A 68 9.14 14.77 -22.86
CA HIS A 68 10.30 14.96 -23.74
C HIS A 68 11.05 13.65 -23.99
N ILE A 69 11.25 12.81 -22.97
CA ILE A 69 11.84 11.47 -23.11
C ILE A 69 10.98 10.62 -24.06
N LEU A 70 9.66 10.56 -23.85
CA LEU A 70 8.77 9.79 -24.72
C LEU A 70 8.82 10.25 -26.19
N ASN A 71 8.88 11.56 -26.43
CA ASN A 71 9.01 12.11 -27.77
C ASN A 71 10.35 11.72 -28.43
N GLN A 72 11.44 11.78 -27.68
CA GLN A 72 12.75 11.34 -28.16
C GLN A 72 12.76 9.82 -28.44
N LEU A 73 12.23 9.00 -27.53
CA LEU A 73 12.10 7.55 -27.72
C LEU A 73 11.20 7.19 -28.92
N LYS A 74 10.15 7.97 -29.19
CA LYS A 74 9.32 7.83 -30.41
C LYS A 74 10.07 8.24 -31.67
N SER A 75 10.89 9.29 -31.63
CA SER A 75 11.75 9.70 -32.75
C SER A 75 12.73 8.58 -33.10
N VAL A 76 13.46 8.07 -32.09
CA VAL A 76 14.40 6.97 -32.26
C VAL A 76 13.70 5.72 -32.81
N GLU A 77 12.51 5.37 -32.32
CA GLU A 77 11.77 4.20 -32.84
C GLU A 77 11.31 4.39 -34.30
N LYS A 78 10.82 5.59 -34.66
CA LYS A 78 10.41 5.92 -36.04
C LYS A 78 11.61 5.85 -36.98
N GLU A 79 12.75 6.32 -36.52
CA GLU A 79 14.00 6.34 -37.27
C GLU A 79 14.58 4.93 -37.45
N ILE A 80 14.55 4.10 -36.39
CA ILE A 80 14.84 2.66 -36.43
C ILE A 80 13.97 1.95 -37.48
N LYS A 81 12.66 2.22 -37.49
CA LYS A 81 11.72 1.64 -38.48
C LYS A 81 12.01 2.09 -39.91
N SER A 82 12.61 3.26 -40.11
CA SER A 82 12.90 3.81 -41.43
C SER A 82 14.22 3.30 -42.03
N GLU A 83 14.92 2.38 -41.35
CA GLU A 83 16.25 1.86 -41.73
C GLU A 83 17.30 2.96 -42.03
N LYS A 84 17.09 4.18 -41.53
CA LYS A 84 18.10 5.24 -41.62
C LYS A 84 19.25 4.88 -40.68
N LYS A 85 20.32 4.32 -41.24
CA LYS A 85 21.44 3.73 -40.49
C LYS A 85 22.32 4.75 -39.75
N ASN A 86 22.19 6.04 -40.08
CA ASN A 86 23.03 7.13 -39.55
C ASN A 86 22.38 7.90 -38.40
N VAL A 87 21.44 7.29 -37.70
CA VAL A 87 20.71 7.95 -36.61
C VAL A 87 21.61 8.04 -35.39
N ALA A 88 21.85 9.28 -34.96
CA ALA A 88 22.64 9.59 -33.78
C ALA A 88 21.80 9.27 -32.53
N LEU A 89 22.00 8.09 -31.94
CA LEU A 89 21.53 7.78 -30.57
C LEU A 89 22.06 8.80 -29.56
N ASP A 90 23.16 9.45 -29.91
CA ASP A 90 23.73 10.61 -29.25
C ASP A 90 22.71 11.75 -29.02
N THR A 91 21.74 11.97 -29.93
CA THR A 91 20.70 12.99 -29.71
C THR A 91 19.71 12.60 -28.61
N LEU A 92 19.36 11.32 -28.51
CA LEU A 92 18.53 10.80 -27.41
C LEU A 92 19.27 11.01 -26.09
N TRP A 93 20.55 10.64 -26.05
CA TRP A 93 21.34 10.68 -24.83
C TRP A 93 21.64 12.12 -24.40
N ASN A 94 22.22 12.96 -25.27
CA ASN A 94 22.55 14.34 -24.92
C ASN A 94 21.33 15.17 -24.50
N LYS A 95 20.11 14.80 -24.94
CA LYS A 95 18.88 15.49 -24.56
C LYS A 95 18.17 14.89 -23.35
N CYS A 96 18.43 13.63 -23.02
CA CYS A 96 17.73 12.92 -21.95
C CYS A 96 18.63 12.50 -20.80
N LYS A 97 19.96 12.62 -20.90
CA LYS A 97 20.93 12.16 -19.89
C LYS A 97 20.65 12.75 -18.52
N ASP A 98 20.38 14.05 -18.44
CA ASP A 98 20.09 14.73 -17.17
C ASP A 98 18.71 14.34 -16.60
N SER A 99 17.85 13.74 -17.42
CA SER A 99 16.50 13.27 -17.03
C SER A 99 16.40 11.75 -16.84
N LEU A 100 17.41 10.99 -17.27
CA LEU A 100 17.50 9.55 -17.10
C LEU A 100 18.24 9.28 -15.80
N ASP A 101 17.51 9.02 -14.72
CA ASP A 101 18.13 8.70 -13.44
C ASP A 101 18.89 7.36 -13.54
N ALA A 102 20.22 7.44 -13.46
CA ALA A 102 21.10 6.28 -13.48
C ALA A 102 20.76 5.27 -12.37
N ASN A 103 20.22 5.73 -11.23
CA ASN A 103 19.79 4.88 -10.13
C ASN A 103 18.53 4.09 -10.47
N GLU A 104 17.56 4.68 -11.16
CA GLU A 104 16.36 3.98 -11.63
C GLU A 104 16.71 2.92 -12.67
N ILE A 105 17.59 3.26 -13.62
CA ILE A 105 18.08 2.31 -14.63
C ILE A 105 18.89 1.18 -13.97
N GLU A 106 19.65 1.48 -12.91
CA GLU A 106 20.38 0.47 -12.14
C GLU A 106 19.47 -0.44 -11.34
N LEU A 107 18.50 0.12 -10.61
CA LEU A 107 17.49 -0.61 -9.88
C LEU A 107 16.71 -1.54 -10.82
N TYR A 108 16.35 -1.03 -12.00
CA TYR A 108 15.69 -1.80 -13.05
C TYR A 108 16.55 -2.96 -13.56
N SER A 109 17.82 -2.70 -13.86
CA SER A 109 18.73 -3.74 -14.38
C SER A 109 18.98 -4.85 -13.35
N LYS A 110 19.03 -4.49 -12.05
CA LYS A 110 19.10 -5.44 -10.94
C LYS A 110 17.83 -6.30 -10.87
N ARG A 111 16.65 -5.68 -10.95
CA ARG A 111 15.35 -6.38 -10.98
C ARG A 111 15.24 -7.35 -12.15
N ALA A 112 15.58 -6.91 -13.37
CA ALA A 112 15.51 -7.73 -14.57
C ALA A 112 16.50 -8.92 -14.56
N SER A 113 17.67 -8.73 -13.96
CA SER A 113 18.66 -9.82 -13.79
C SER A 113 18.21 -10.85 -12.75
N GLN A 114 17.56 -10.41 -11.67
CA GLN A 114 17.02 -11.28 -10.61
C GLN A 114 15.80 -12.09 -11.07
N MET A 115 14.96 -11.53 -11.95
CA MET A 115 13.87 -12.29 -12.59
C MET A 115 14.37 -13.50 -13.41
N LYS A 116 15.65 -13.53 -13.84
CA LYS A 116 16.24 -14.68 -14.56
C LYS A 116 16.61 -15.85 -13.64
N GLU A 117 16.80 -15.61 -12.34
CA GLU A 117 17.20 -16.64 -11.36
C GLU A 117 16.01 -17.38 -10.72
N SER A 118 14.77 -17.18 -11.21
CA SER A 118 13.55 -17.76 -10.65
C SER A 118 13.42 -19.27 -10.93
N ASN A 119 14.34 -20.08 -10.41
CA ASN A 119 13.91 -21.30 -9.76
C ASN A 119 13.05 -20.88 -8.57
N LEU A 120 11.92 -21.55 -8.31
CA LEU A 120 11.10 -21.26 -7.13
C LEU A 120 12.06 -21.12 -5.94
N PRO A 121 12.12 -19.95 -5.27
CA PRO A 121 12.98 -19.80 -4.13
C PRO A 121 12.63 -20.92 -3.16
N ASP A 122 13.62 -21.75 -2.79
CA ASP A 122 13.42 -22.74 -1.73
C ASP A 122 12.83 -21.97 -0.55
N SER A 123 11.53 -22.17 -0.31
CA SER A 123 10.77 -21.32 0.58
C SER A 123 11.35 -21.34 1.99
N ASN A 124 12.10 -22.40 2.32
CA ASN A 124 12.75 -22.58 3.61
C ASN A 124 14.02 -21.73 3.77
N LYS A 125 14.66 -21.31 2.67
CA LYS A 125 15.91 -20.54 2.67
C LYS A 125 15.70 -19.03 2.91
N TYR A 126 14.53 -18.51 2.58
CA TYR A 126 14.24 -17.08 2.69
C TYR A 126 13.41 -16.79 3.94
N LYS A 127 13.84 -15.77 4.69
CA LYS A 127 13.15 -15.23 5.86
C LYS A 127 13.00 -13.73 5.64
N GLU A 128 11.89 -13.18 6.11
CA GLU A 128 11.67 -11.74 6.16
C GLU A 128 12.35 -11.15 7.41
N ASN A 129 12.76 -9.88 7.32
CA ASN A 129 13.45 -9.14 8.37
C ASN A 129 12.49 -8.39 9.31
N ASP A 130 11.20 -8.74 9.31
CA ASP A 130 10.20 -8.04 10.11
C ASP A 130 10.42 -8.20 11.61
N ASN A 131 11.16 -9.25 12.03
CA ASN A 131 11.51 -9.53 13.42
C ASN A 131 10.31 -9.59 14.38
N ILE A 132 9.09 -9.85 13.88
CA ILE A 132 7.90 -10.01 14.70
C ILE A 132 7.58 -11.49 14.77
N PHE A 133 7.85 -12.08 15.93
CA PHE A 133 7.63 -13.51 16.20
C PHE A 133 6.43 -13.68 17.13
N VAL A 134 5.76 -14.83 17.00
CA VAL A 134 4.68 -15.22 17.90
C VAL A 134 5.14 -16.44 18.68
N ASN A 135 5.13 -16.32 20.01
CA ASN A 135 5.66 -17.32 20.93
C ASN A 135 7.12 -17.69 20.59
N GLU A 136 7.48 -18.97 20.71
CA GLU A 136 8.81 -19.53 20.42
C GLU A 136 8.97 -19.97 18.96
N SER A 137 8.20 -19.37 18.04
CA SER A 137 8.29 -19.74 16.62
C SER A 137 9.61 -19.30 15.99
N ASP A 138 10.26 -20.21 15.25
CA ASP A 138 11.49 -19.94 14.47
C ASP A 138 11.26 -19.03 13.24
N CYS A 139 10.00 -18.74 12.94
CA CYS A 139 9.57 -17.93 11.80
C CYS A 139 8.81 -16.70 12.28
N SER A 140 9.16 -15.56 11.71
CA SER A 140 8.40 -14.33 11.90
C SER A 140 7.02 -14.42 11.24
N ILE A 141 6.10 -13.52 11.61
CA ILE A 141 4.78 -13.42 11.00
C ILE A 141 4.92 -13.18 9.49
N GLY A 142 5.76 -12.21 9.08
CA GLY A 142 5.99 -11.90 7.67
C GLY A 142 6.55 -13.09 6.89
N THR A 143 7.47 -13.84 7.48
CA THR A 143 8.00 -15.07 6.89
C THR A 143 6.90 -16.11 6.70
N THR A 144 6.04 -16.29 7.71
CA THR A 144 4.99 -17.32 7.73
C THR A 144 3.97 -17.10 6.62
N ILE A 145 3.43 -15.88 6.51
CA ILE A 145 2.41 -15.56 5.50
C ILE A 145 2.96 -15.64 4.07
N LYS A 146 4.21 -15.20 3.85
CA LYS A 146 4.86 -15.23 2.53
C LYS A 146 5.16 -16.65 2.07
N ARG A 147 5.69 -17.49 2.95
CA ARG A 147 5.97 -18.90 2.64
C ARG A 147 4.69 -19.67 2.30
N HIS A 148 3.61 -19.45 3.05
CA HIS A 148 2.34 -20.08 2.73
C HIS A 148 1.80 -19.59 1.38
N ALA A 149 1.86 -18.28 1.12
CA ALA A 149 1.42 -17.71 -0.14
C ALA A 149 2.21 -18.24 -1.35
N LEU A 150 3.52 -18.50 -1.21
CA LEU A 150 4.33 -19.14 -2.25
C LEU A 150 3.86 -20.57 -2.57
N LYS A 151 3.43 -21.34 -1.56
CA LYS A 151 2.88 -22.69 -1.78
C LYS A 151 1.58 -22.63 -2.58
N LEU A 152 0.68 -21.69 -2.24
CA LEU A 152 -0.56 -21.48 -2.99
C LEU A 152 -0.29 -20.93 -4.40
N HIS A 153 0.71 -20.08 -4.55
CA HIS A 153 1.15 -19.56 -5.85
C HIS A 153 1.65 -20.66 -6.78
N HIS A 154 2.40 -21.64 -6.25
CA HIS A 154 2.82 -22.80 -7.03
C HIS A 154 1.65 -23.58 -7.60
N LYS A 155 0.63 -23.86 -6.77
CA LYS A 155 -0.63 -24.47 -7.21
C LYS A 155 -1.32 -23.63 -8.29
N TYR A 156 -1.41 -22.32 -8.07
CA TYR A 156 -1.98 -21.38 -9.04
C TYR A 156 -1.25 -21.40 -10.38
N GLN A 157 0.09 -21.46 -10.40
CA GLN A 157 0.89 -21.56 -11.62
C GLN A 157 0.67 -22.88 -12.37
N GLN A 158 0.35 -23.95 -11.64
CA GLN A 158 0.02 -25.26 -12.19
C GLN A 158 -1.43 -25.36 -12.70
N ASN A 159 -2.20 -24.26 -12.63
CA ASN A 159 -3.64 -24.21 -12.89
C ASN A 159 -4.45 -25.15 -11.98
N GLU A 160 -3.93 -25.47 -10.79
CA GLU A 160 -4.75 -26.14 -9.76
C GLU A 160 -5.81 -25.16 -9.23
N PRO A 161 -7.04 -25.63 -8.98
CA PRO A 161 -8.10 -24.79 -8.47
C PRO A 161 -7.77 -24.33 -7.05
N LEU A 162 -7.84 -23.02 -6.83
CA LEU A 162 -7.83 -22.42 -5.49
C LEU A 162 -9.23 -21.94 -5.15
N SER A 163 -9.65 -22.14 -3.90
CA SER A 163 -10.83 -21.46 -3.36
C SER A 163 -10.62 -19.94 -3.33
N ASN A 164 -11.71 -19.17 -3.19
CA ASN A 164 -11.62 -17.71 -3.06
C ASN A 164 -10.80 -17.29 -1.83
N ARG A 165 -10.91 -18.04 -0.72
CA ARG A 165 -10.14 -17.79 0.50
C ARG A 165 -8.66 -18.11 0.31
N GLU A 166 -8.31 -19.26 -0.27
CA GLU A 166 -6.92 -19.58 -0.61
C GLU A 166 -6.34 -18.53 -1.57
N ARG A 167 -7.10 -18.11 -2.59
CA ARG A 167 -6.67 -17.05 -3.50
C ARG A 167 -6.43 -15.75 -2.74
N LYS A 168 -7.31 -15.35 -1.82
CA LYS A 168 -7.12 -14.16 -0.97
C LYS A 168 -5.86 -14.28 -0.10
N ILE A 169 -5.64 -15.41 0.57
CA ILE A 169 -4.44 -15.69 1.38
C ILE A 169 -3.17 -15.58 0.54
N MET A 170 -3.19 -16.17 -0.67
CA MET A 170 -2.08 -16.11 -1.62
C MET A 170 -1.76 -14.67 -1.99
N VAL A 171 -2.73 -13.89 -2.46
CA VAL A 171 -2.46 -12.54 -2.96
C VAL A 171 -2.06 -11.58 -1.84
N ALA A 172 -2.62 -11.73 -0.63
CA ALA A 172 -2.24 -10.94 0.54
C ALA A 172 -0.79 -11.25 0.96
N GLY A 173 -0.44 -12.53 1.10
CA GLY A 173 0.91 -12.94 1.51
C GLY A 173 1.98 -12.63 0.45
N LEU A 174 1.70 -12.80 -0.85
CA LEU A 174 2.62 -12.36 -1.92
C LEU A 174 2.76 -10.83 -1.99
N SER A 175 1.82 -10.09 -1.40
CA SER A 175 1.91 -8.63 -1.25
C SER A 175 2.42 -8.23 0.13
N SER A 176 2.90 -9.16 0.95
CA SER A 176 3.42 -8.89 2.29
C SER A 176 2.40 -8.33 3.30
N ILE A 177 1.12 -8.60 3.10
CA ILE A 177 0.01 -8.09 3.94
C ILE A 177 -0.46 -9.17 4.89
N LEU A 178 -0.46 -8.84 6.18
CA LEU A 178 -1.23 -9.52 7.21
C LEU A 178 -2.64 -8.89 7.28
N ASP A 179 -3.66 -9.65 6.89
CA ASP A 179 -5.05 -9.19 6.89
C ASP A 179 -5.74 -9.52 8.22
N LEU A 180 -5.99 -8.51 9.05
CA LEU A 180 -6.77 -8.64 10.28
C LEU A 180 -8.25 -8.24 10.12
N ASN A 181 -8.67 -7.85 8.92
CA ASN A 181 -10.08 -7.55 8.64
C ASN A 181 -10.92 -8.83 8.55
N ASP A 182 -10.29 -9.93 8.14
CA ASP A 182 -10.95 -11.21 7.94
C ASP A 182 -10.78 -12.12 9.17
N VAL A 183 -11.78 -12.11 10.04
CA VAL A 183 -11.81 -12.95 11.25
C VAL A 183 -12.44 -14.32 11.02
N SER A 184 -12.73 -14.69 9.77
CA SER A 184 -13.29 -16.00 9.46
C SER A 184 -12.32 -17.14 9.79
N VAL A 185 -12.87 -18.34 10.02
CA VAL A 185 -12.08 -19.54 10.40
C VAL A 185 -11.03 -19.87 9.34
N ASP A 186 -11.38 -19.69 8.06
CA ASP A 186 -10.56 -20.01 6.88
C ASP A 186 -9.78 -18.77 6.36
N SER A 187 -9.67 -17.72 7.17
CA SER A 187 -8.91 -16.50 6.84
C SER A 187 -7.39 -16.77 6.82
N GLN A 188 -6.59 -15.74 6.50
CA GLN A 188 -5.14 -15.82 6.62
C GLN A 188 -4.66 -16.09 8.06
N LEU A 189 -5.46 -15.72 9.07
CA LEU A 189 -5.17 -16.06 10.47
C LEU A 189 -5.23 -17.56 10.73
N SER A 190 -5.84 -18.35 9.84
CA SER A 190 -5.84 -19.83 9.90
C SER A 190 -4.43 -20.44 9.96
N LEU A 191 -3.43 -19.71 9.48
CA LEU A 191 -2.01 -20.09 9.50
C LEU A 191 -1.40 -20.17 10.91
N PHE A 192 -2.11 -19.62 11.90
CA PHE A 192 -1.67 -19.56 13.29
C PHE A 192 -2.63 -20.35 14.18
N THR A 193 -2.14 -20.82 15.33
CA THR A 193 -2.99 -21.40 16.38
C THR A 193 -3.93 -20.35 16.98
N VAL A 194 -5.02 -20.76 17.63
CA VAL A 194 -6.00 -19.81 18.22
C VAL A 194 -5.34 -18.85 19.23
N SER A 195 -4.42 -19.34 20.06
CA SER A 195 -3.67 -18.51 21.01
C SER A 195 -2.81 -17.46 20.30
N GLU A 196 -2.10 -17.87 19.24
CA GLU A 196 -1.29 -16.98 18.42
C GLU A 196 -2.15 -15.93 17.72
N ARG A 197 -3.30 -16.31 17.13
CA ARG A 197 -4.24 -15.36 16.51
C ARG A 197 -4.67 -14.27 17.49
N ASN A 198 -5.08 -14.67 18.69
CA ASN A 198 -5.49 -13.72 19.72
C ASN A 198 -4.35 -12.77 20.10
N ARG A 199 -3.12 -13.29 20.22
CA ARG A 199 -1.93 -12.49 20.53
C ARG A 199 -1.57 -11.51 19.40
N ILE A 200 -1.57 -11.98 18.15
CA ILE A 200 -1.31 -11.16 16.96
C ILE A 200 -2.33 -10.03 16.86
N THR A 201 -3.63 -10.38 16.90
CA THR A 201 -4.72 -9.42 16.80
C THR A 201 -4.66 -8.42 17.94
N SER A 202 -4.46 -8.86 19.19
CA SER A 202 -4.35 -7.95 20.33
C SER A 202 -3.14 -7.02 20.23
N TYR A 203 -1.99 -7.54 19.78
CA TYR A 203 -0.77 -6.74 19.60
C TYR A 203 -0.98 -5.61 18.60
N PHE A 204 -1.50 -5.93 17.41
CA PHE A 204 -1.66 -4.95 16.34
C PHE A 204 -2.85 -4.01 16.57
N LEU A 205 -3.97 -4.49 17.12
CA LEU A 205 -5.06 -3.60 17.51
C LEU A 205 -4.62 -2.64 18.61
N LYS A 206 -3.89 -3.10 19.64
CA LYS A 206 -3.35 -2.20 20.67
C LYS A 206 -2.44 -1.12 20.07
N LYS A 207 -1.69 -1.44 19.01
CA LYS A 207 -0.72 -0.53 18.40
C LYS A 207 -1.33 0.46 17.39
N TYR A 208 -2.32 0.01 16.60
CA TYR A 208 -2.78 0.74 15.41
C TYR A 208 -4.28 1.02 15.40
N ARG A 209 -5.06 0.52 16.35
CA ARG A 209 -6.48 0.87 16.45
C ARG A 209 -6.59 2.35 16.78
N LEU A 210 -7.39 3.05 16.00
CA LEU A 210 -7.67 4.47 16.19
C LEU A 210 -8.80 4.62 17.20
N ASP A 211 -8.62 5.56 18.12
CA ASP A 211 -9.70 6.00 19.00
C ASP A 211 -10.53 7.04 18.24
N PRO A 212 -11.85 6.84 18.08
CA PRO A 212 -12.68 7.79 17.37
C PRO A 212 -12.70 9.12 18.13
N LYS A 213 -12.51 10.21 17.39
CA LYS A 213 -12.55 11.55 17.99
C LYS A 213 -13.98 11.90 18.36
N LYS A 214 -14.17 12.30 19.62
CA LYS A 214 -15.46 12.78 20.11
C LYS A 214 -15.93 13.96 19.26
N MET A 215 -17.20 13.93 18.89
CA MET A 215 -17.83 15.07 18.23
C MET A 215 -17.81 16.30 19.16
N PRO A 216 -17.65 17.51 18.62
CA PRO A 216 -17.93 18.73 19.38
C PRO A 216 -19.32 18.68 20.04
N LYS A 217 -19.42 19.20 21.26
CA LYS A 217 -20.61 19.03 22.11
C LYS A 217 -21.91 19.52 21.46
N ILE A 218 -21.81 20.57 20.66
CA ILE A 218 -22.94 21.13 19.91
C ILE A 218 -23.53 20.11 18.92
N PHE A 219 -22.69 19.36 18.21
CA PHE A 219 -23.12 18.33 17.26
C PHE A 219 -23.61 17.08 17.96
N GLU A 220 -22.96 16.70 19.06
CA GLU A 220 -23.47 15.61 19.91
C GLU A 220 -24.89 15.90 20.39
N ASN A 221 -25.12 17.09 20.97
CA ASN A 221 -26.44 17.50 21.44
C ASN A 221 -27.43 17.59 20.29
N THR A 222 -27.01 18.13 19.15
CA THR A 222 -27.83 18.22 17.93
C THR A 222 -28.27 16.82 17.47
N TRP A 223 -27.36 15.86 17.39
CA TRP A 223 -27.67 14.50 17.00
C TRP A 223 -28.61 13.82 18.00
N ILE A 224 -28.38 13.99 19.32
CA ILE A 224 -29.29 13.48 20.36
C ILE A 224 -30.71 14.05 20.20
N ILE A 225 -30.85 15.35 19.90
CA ILE A 225 -32.15 15.97 19.64
C ILE A 225 -32.78 15.34 18.41
N VAL A 226 -32.04 15.23 17.29
CA VAL A 226 -32.49 14.57 16.06
C VAL A 226 -33.01 13.16 16.36
N CYS A 227 -32.24 12.32 17.05
CA CYS A 227 -32.66 10.97 17.40
C CYS A 227 -33.98 10.95 18.20
N ASN A 228 -34.15 11.89 19.14
CA ASN A 228 -35.32 11.93 20.01
C ASN A 228 -36.59 12.45 19.32
N VAL A 229 -36.45 13.39 18.37
CA VAL A 229 -37.60 13.89 17.62
C VAL A 229 -37.96 12.98 16.45
N SER A 230 -37.02 12.15 15.97
CA SER A 230 -37.21 11.23 14.86
C SER A 230 -37.75 9.84 15.26
N LYS A 231 -38.49 9.73 16.37
CA LYS A 231 -38.96 8.44 16.95
C LYS A 231 -39.89 7.62 16.06
N SER A 232 -40.60 8.26 15.13
CA SER A 232 -41.61 7.61 14.28
C SER A 232 -41.53 8.00 12.81
N SER A 233 -40.78 9.05 12.50
CA SER A 233 -40.49 9.56 11.16
C SER A 233 -39.25 10.42 11.26
N VAL A 234 -38.42 10.50 10.21
CA VAL A 234 -37.24 11.37 10.21
C VAL A 234 -37.56 12.84 9.93
N GLU A 235 -38.79 13.15 9.49
CA GLU A 235 -39.22 14.49 9.10
C GLU A 235 -39.01 15.56 10.19
N PRO A 236 -39.35 15.32 11.48
CA PRO A 236 -39.09 16.29 12.55
C PRO A 236 -37.59 16.57 12.73
N GLY A 237 -36.74 15.54 12.62
CA GLY A 237 -35.29 15.67 12.69
C GLY A 237 -34.73 16.47 11.51
N GLN A 238 -35.18 16.19 10.29
CA GLN A 238 -34.82 16.99 9.11
C GLN A 238 -35.25 18.45 9.26
N ARG A 239 -36.47 18.71 9.76
CA ARG A 239 -36.98 20.07 9.99
C ARG A 239 -36.14 20.81 11.03
N TYR A 240 -35.72 20.13 12.09
CA TYR A 240 -34.81 20.68 13.09
C TYR A 240 -33.45 21.05 12.47
N LEU A 241 -32.83 20.15 11.70
CA LEU A 241 -31.56 20.42 11.01
C LEU A 241 -31.67 21.57 9.99
N ARG A 242 -32.75 21.64 9.21
CA ARG A 242 -33.00 22.76 8.26
C ARG A 242 -33.08 24.11 8.97
N LYS A 243 -33.71 24.17 10.15
CA LYS A 243 -33.76 25.41 10.96
C LYS A 243 -32.38 25.81 11.46
N LEU A 244 -31.57 24.85 11.91
CA LEU A 244 -30.19 25.13 12.32
C LEU A 244 -29.36 25.63 11.13
N LEU A 245 -29.44 24.96 9.99
CA LEU A 245 -28.74 25.34 8.75
C LEU A 245 -29.09 26.73 8.23
N ALA A 246 -30.30 27.24 8.55
CA ALA A 246 -30.71 28.60 8.20
C ALA A 246 -30.10 29.70 9.12
N THR A 247 -29.29 29.33 10.11
CA THR A 247 -28.66 30.28 11.04
C THR A 247 -27.42 30.91 10.39
N GLU A 248 -27.36 32.24 10.33
CA GLU A 248 -26.29 32.98 9.63
C GLU A 248 -24.89 32.85 10.26
N SER A 249 -24.78 32.35 11.49
CA SER A 249 -23.52 32.31 12.25
C SER A 249 -22.70 31.02 12.07
N LEU A 250 -23.12 30.09 11.23
CA LEU A 250 -22.43 28.81 11.04
C LEU A 250 -21.24 28.94 10.08
N SER A 251 -20.10 28.39 10.48
CA SER A 251 -18.97 28.18 9.60
C SER A 251 -19.27 27.12 8.53
N LYS A 252 -18.51 27.13 7.43
CA LYS A 252 -18.63 26.13 6.36
C LYS A 252 -18.45 24.70 6.87
N GLU A 253 -17.56 24.51 7.84
CA GLU A 253 -17.33 23.20 8.47
C GLU A 253 -18.56 22.74 9.25
N GLU A 254 -19.17 23.63 10.04
CA GLU A 254 -20.39 23.30 10.79
C GLU A 254 -21.57 23.00 9.87
N ILE A 255 -21.72 23.76 8.78
CA ILE A 255 -22.73 23.51 7.74
C ILE A 255 -22.57 22.09 7.17
N ASN A 256 -21.36 21.69 6.80
CA ASN A 256 -21.11 20.37 6.25
C ASN A 256 -21.45 19.23 7.20
N ILE A 257 -21.20 19.42 8.51
CA ILE A 257 -21.53 18.44 9.54
C ILE A 257 -23.04 18.26 9.66
N LEU A 258 -23.78 19.37 9.69
CA LEU A 258 -25.24 19.34 9.76
C LEU A 258 -25.85 18.75 8.48
N GLU A 259 -25.29 19.07 7.30
CA GLU A 259 -25.69 18.46 6.03
C GLU A 259 -25.38 16.96 5.99
N MET A 260 -24.27 16.51 6.59
CA MET A 260 -23.97 15.07 6.71
C MET A 260 -25.02 14.36 7.58
N MET A 261 -25.37 14.93 8.73
CA MET A 261 -26.45 14.39 9.58
C MET A 261 -27.78 14.33 8.83
N LYS A 262 -28.10 15.38 8.08
CA LYS A 262 -29.32 15.47 7.27
C LYS A 262 -29.31 14.45 6.13
N HIS A 263 -28.18 14.25 5.46
CA HIS A 263 -28.01 13.26 4.39
C HIS A 263 -28.43 11.85 4.83
N PHE A 264 -28.06 11.42 6.04
CA PHE A 264 -28.50 10.13 6.56
C PHE A 264 -30.02 10.05 6.74
N LEU A 265 -30.66 11.12 7.23
CA LEU A 265 -32.12 11.18 7.34
C LEU A 265 -32.79 11.19 5.97
N ASP A 266 -32.24 11.93 5.01
CA ASP A 266 -32.75 12.00 3.63
C ASP A 266 -32.67 10.63 2.95
N ILE A 267 -31.59 9.86 3.15
CA ILE A 267 -31.50 8.46 2.67
C ILE A 267 -32.65 7.61 3.21
N MET A 268 -32.95 7.73 4.50
CA MET A 268 -33.99 6.94 5.16
C MET A 268 -35.39 7.25 4.64
N GLU A 269 -35.69 8.52 4.35
CA GLU A 269 -37.00 8.97 3.88
C GLU A 269 -37.17 8.76 2.37
N ASP A 270 -36.19 9.22 1.57
CA ASP A 270 -36.32 9.34 0.12
C ASP A 270 -35.87 8.07 -0.61
N TYR A 271 -34.96 7.30 0.00
CA TYR A 271 -34.34 6.11 -0.61
C TYR A 271 -34.49 4.81 0.20
N PRO A 272 -35.62 4.53 0.90
CA PRO A 272 -35.77 3.28 1.66
C PRO A 272 -35.69 2.05 0.74
N HIS A 273 -36.10 2.19 -0.53
CA HIS A 273 -36.01 1.14 -1.53
C HIS A 273 -34.56 0.74 -1.88
N LEU A 274 -33.58 1.64 -1.72
CA LEU A 274 -32.16 1.29 -1.89
C LEU A 274 -31.58 0.60 -0.66
N LEU A 275 -32.19 0.76 0.51
CA LEU A 275 -31.76 0.10 1.73
C LEU A 275 -32.36 -1.32 1.87
N MET A 276 -33.42 -1.67 1.13
CA MET A 276 -34.12 -2.96 1.27
C MET A 276 -34.01 -3.84 0.01
N LYS A 277 -33.61 -5.11 0.18
CA LYS A 277 -33.40 -6.12 -0.88
C LYS A 277 -34.68 -6.54 -1.60
N GLU A 278 -35.85 -6.30 -1.00
CA GLU A 278 -37.17 -6.58 -1.61
C GLU A 278 -37.44 -5.72 -2.85
N SER A 279 -36.63 -4.68 -3.10
CA SER A 279 -36.73 -3.85 -4.29
C SER A 279 -35.70 -4.29 -5.35
N LYS A 280 -36.21 -4.89 -6.43
CA LYS A 280 -35.59 -5.04 -7.77
C LYS A 280 -34.04 -5.04 -7.77
N LYS A 281 -33.42 -6.07 -7.18
CA LYS A 281 -31.95 -6.22 -7.14
C LYS A 281 -31.35 -5.91 -8.51
N ASP A 282 -31.89 -6.42 -9.61
CA ASP A 282 -31.32 -6.22 -10.95
C ASP A 282 -31.48 -4.81 -11.57
N LYS A 283 -32.24 -3.92 -10.94
CA LYS A 283 -32.49 -2.57 -11.48
C LYS A 283 -31.35 -1.59 -11.23
N TYR A 284 -30.63 -1.73 -10.10
CA TYR A 284 -29.61 -0.77 -9.68
C TYR A 284 -28.21 -1.39 -9.77
N THR A 285 -27.27 -0.62 -10.30
CA THR A 285 -25.84 -0.97 -10.36
C THR A 285 -25.13 -0.60 -9.06
N GLU A 286 -23.93 -1.14 -8.83
CA GLU A 286 -23.08 -0.78 -7.68
C GLU A 286 -22.79 0.73 -7.64
N ASN A 287 -22.58 1.32 -8.81
CA ASN A 287 -22.38 2.75 -8.95
C ASN A 287 -23.64 3.57 -8.58
N ASP A 288 -24.85 3.06 -8.82
CA ASP A 288 -26.08 3.75 -8.40
C ASP A 288 -26.17 3.81 -6.87
N TYR A 289 -25.90 2.69 -6.19
CA TYR A 289 -25.83 2.65 -4.73
C TYR A 289 -24.74 3.57 -4.19
N PHE A 290 -23.54 3.51 -4.78
CA PHE A 290 -22.43 4.36 -4.38
C PHE A 290 -22.79 5.84 -4.49
N ARG A 291 -23.34 6.27 -5.63
CA ARG A 291 -23.67 7.68 -5.87
C ARG A 291 -24.71 8.22 -4.90
N VAL A 292 -25.77 7.46 -4.64
CA VAL A 292 -26.86 7.93 -3.79
C VAL A 292 -26.51 7.85 -2.31
N LEU A 293 -25.90 6.74 -1.88
CA LEU A 293 -25.67 6.49 -0.46
C LEU A 293 -24.35 7.09 0.05
N TRP A 294 -23.26 6.93 -0.72
CA TRP A 294 -21.89 7.09 -0.23
C TRP A 294 -21.17 8.31 -0.81
N SER A 295 -21.29 8.59 -2.12
CA SER A 295 -20.56 9.69 -2.78
C SER A 295 -20.83 11.03 -2.10
N ARG A 296 -22.10 11.32 -1.81
CA ARG A 296 -22.49 12.57 -1.16
C ARG A 296 -21.92 12.70 0.25
N LEU A 297 -21.82 11.61 1.00
CA LEU A 297 -21.19 11.60 2.31
C LEU A 297 -19.72 12.04 2.22
N PHE A 298 -18.97 11.46 1.28
CA PHE A 298 -17.56 11.83 1.08
C PHE A 298 -17.39 13.27 0.58
N GLU A 299 -18.24 13.74 -0.34
CA GLU A 299 -18.24 15.14 -0.77
C GLU A 299 -18.46 16.10 0.41
N LEU A 300 -19.41 15.78 1.31
CA LEU A 300 -19.68 16.59 2.50
C LEU A 300 -18.48 16.58 3.47
N LEU A 301 -17.89 15.40 3.71
CA LEU A 301 -16.71 15.27 4.57
C LEU A 301 -15.54 16.12 4.06
N PHE A 302 -15.31 16.16 2.74
CA PHE A 302 -14.08 16.71 2.18
C PHE A 302 -14.23 18.05 1.45
N SER A 303 -15.44 18.61 1.31
CA SER A 303 -15.64 19.88 0.59
C SER A 303 -14.99 21.13 1.23
N THR A 304 -14.49 21.03 2.46
CA THR A 304 -13.64 22.07 3.08
C THR A 304 -12.15 21.88 2.83
N ILE A 305 -11.72 20.71 2.38
CA ILE A 305 -10.32 20.42 2.06
C ILE A 305 -10.07 20.75 0.60
N ARG A 306 -9.24 21.77 0.36
CA ARG A 306 -8.92 22.22 -0.99
C ARG A 306 -8.21 21.10 -1.76
N ASN A 307 -8.58 20.93 -3.03
CA ASN A 307 -8.02 19.96 -3.98
C ASN A 307 -8.20 18.49 -3.59
N VAL A 308 -8.98 18.18 -2.56
CA VAL A 308 -9.40 16.80 -2.28
C VAL A 308 -10.73 16.56 -2.95
N ARG A 309 -10.85 15.47 -3.70
CA ARG A 309 -12.10 15.06 -4.34
C ARG A 309 -12.27 13.56 -4.38
N ILE A 310 -13.51 13.12 -4.53
CA ILE A 310 -13.82 11.74 -4.81
C ILE A 310 -13.80 11.49 -6.32
N LYS A 311 -13.14 10.41 -6.74
CA LYS A 311 -13.11 9.92 -8.12
C LYS A 311 -13.79 8.57 -8.13
N SER A 312 -14.89 8.44 -8.87
CA SER A 312 -15.70 7.22 -8.94
C SER A 312 -15.84 6.68 -10.36
N GLY A 313 -16.22 5.42 -10.49
CA GLY A 313 -16.52 4.75 -11.75
C GLY A 313 -15.33 4.01 -12.35
N GLU A 314 -15.05 2.80 -11.86
CA GLU A 314 -13.93 1.93 -12.28
C GLU A 314 -12.61 2.69 -12.49
N SER A 315 -12.22 3.47 -11.50
CA SER A 315 -11.00 4.27 -11.55
C SER A 315 -9.76 3.37 -11.45
N VAL A 316 -8.69 3.76 -12.15
CA VAL A 316 -7.40 3.04 -12.12
C VAL A 316 -6.32 3.98 -11.57
N PRO A 317 -5.62 3.59 -10.50
CA PRO A 317 -4.45 4.31 -10.03
C PRO A 317 -3.26 4.18 -10.98
N ILE A 318 -2.60 5.31 -11.19
CA ILE A 318 -1.40 5.38 -12.01
C ILE A 318 -0.26 4.62 -11.31
N PHE A 319 -0.10 4.79 -10.00
CA PHE A 319 0.92 4.11 -9.20
C PHE A 319 0.80 2.58 -9.30
N SER A 320 -0.40 2.03 -9.09
CA SER A 320 -0.68 0.60 -9.25
C SER A 320 -0.44 0.09 -10.68
N THR A 321 -0.77 0.90 -11.68
CA THR A 321 -0.51 0.58 -13.09
C THR A 321 0.99 0.50 -13.38
N ASN A 322 1.76 1.47 -12.89
CA ASN A 322 3.21 1.52 -13.04
C ASN A 322 3.86 0.31 -12.35
N ASN A 323 3.50 0.03 -11.10
CA ASN A 323 4.03 -1.13 -10.38
C ASN A 323 3.69 -2.47 -11.05
N LYS A 324 2.46 -2.62 -11.57
CA LYS A 324 2.11 -3.79 -12.35
C LYS A 324 2.88 -3.87 -13.66
N ALA A 325 3.13 -2.73 -14.32
CA ALA A 325 3.93 -2.68 -15.53
C ALA A 325 5.36 -3.14 -15.28
N MET A 326 5.91 -2.77 -14.13
CA MET A 326 7.23 -3.20 -13.66
C MET A 326 7.28 -4.70 -13.35
N LEU A 327 6.19 -5.29 -12.83
CA LEU A 327 6.12 -6.73 -12.58
C LEU A 327 5.98 -7.55 -13.87
N TYR A 328 5.26 -7.02 -14.87
CA TYR A 328 4.95 -7.71 -16.13
C TYR A 328 5.57 -7.01 -17.36
N LEU A 329 6.89 -6.83 -17.35
CA LEU A 329 7.63 -6.05 -18.36
C LEU A 329 7.41 -6.49 -19.82
N GLN A 330 7.03 -7.74 -20.03
CA GLN A 330 6.82 -8.31 -21.38
C GLN A 330 5.41 -8.08 -21.91
N GLU A 331 4.46 -7.71 -21.05
CA GLU A 331 3.06 -7.55 -21.42
C GLU A 331 2.78 -6.17 -22.03
N ALA A 332 1.85 -6.11 -22.99
CA ALA A 332 1.32 -4.86 -23.52
C ALA A 332 0.00 -4.51 -22.83
N ASN A 333 -0.38 -3.23 -22.84
CA ASN A 333 -1.67 -2.75 -22.30
C ASN A 333 -1.91 -3.13 -20.83
N ILE A 334 -0.90 -2.91 -20.00
CA ILE A 334 -0.98 -3.20 -18.57
C ILE A 334 -1.84 -2.14 -17.89
N ILE A 335 -2.87 -2.60 -17.18
CA ILE A 335 -3.76 -1.78 -16.37
C ILE A 335 -3.66 -2.32 -14.95
N GLY A 336 -3.46 -1.43 -13.97
CA GLY A 336 -3.44 -1.72 -12.54
C GLY A 336 -4.78 -2.26 -12.01
N PHE A 337 -5.00 -2.18 -10.71
CA PHE A 337 -6.32 -2.53 -10.19
C PHE A 337 -7.35 -1.48 -10.61
N LYS A 338 -8.58 -1.95 -10.83
CA LYS A 338 -9.75 -1.10 -11.03
C LYS A 338 -10.53 -1.08 -9.72
N ILE A 339 -10.77 0.12 -9.23
CA ILE A 339 -11.45 0.39 -7.96
C ILE A 339 -12.65 1.28 -8.17
N ASP A 340 -13.72 1.01 -7.44
CA ASP A 340 -15.01 1.67 -7.64
C ASP A 340 -14.95 3.16 -7.32
N ALA A 341 -14.26 3.52 -6.24
CA ALA A 341 -13.95 4.90 -5.94
C ALA A 341 -12.61 5.09 -5.22
N ARG A 342 -12.09 6.30 -5.30
CA ARG A 342 -10.87 6.76 -4.64
C ARG A 342 -11.03 8.17 -4.11
N LEU A 343 -10.42 8.46 -2.97
CA LEU A 343 -10.22 9.83 -2.54
C LEU A 343 -8.85 10.28 -3.03
N VAL A 344 -8.82 11.36 -3.80
CA VAL A 344 -7.59 11.87 -4.43
C VAL A 344 -7.33 13.30 -4.01
N LEU A 345 -6.04 13.62 -3.85
CA LEU A 345 -5.52 14.96 -3.67
C LEU A 345 -4.86 15.41 -4.98
N ASP A 346 -5.35 16.50 -5.56
CA ASP A 346 -4.79 17.12 -6.76
C ASP A 346 -3.71 18.15 -6.37
N ILE A 347 -2.48 17.99 -6.86
CA ILE A 347 -1.39 18.96 -6.71
C ILE A 347 -0.77 19.23 -8.07
N GLY A 348 -1.03 20.42 -8.62
CA GLY A 348 -0.64 20.73 -9.99
C GLY A 348 -1.34 19.80 -10.97
N ASP A 349 -0.55 19.05 -11.76
CA ASP A 349 -1.03 18.07 -12.72
C ASP A 349 -0.98 16.62 -12.17
N GLU A 350 -0.60 16.44 -10.90
CA GLU A 350 -0.48 15.13 -10.26
C GLU A 350 -1.70 14.79 -9.39
N GLU A 351 -2.13 13.52 -9.47
CA GLU A 351 -3.14 12.93 -8.58
C GLU A 351 -2.42 12.05 -7.54
N HIS A 352 -2.65 12.32 -6.25
CA HIS A 352 -2.19 11.45 -5.15
C HIS A 352 -3.38 10.73 -4.52
N ASP A 353 -3.35 9.40 -4.56
CA ASP A 353 -4.35 8.56 -3.92
C ASP A 353 -4.20 8.56 -2.39
N LEU A 354 -5.29 8.88 -1.69
CA LEU A 354 -5.34 8.92 -0.23
C LEU A 354 -6.16 7.78 0.37
N VAL A 355 -7.13 7.24 -0.38
CA VAL A 355 -8.09 6.24 0.09
C VAL A 355 -8.59 5.41 -1.08
N ALA A 356 -8.63 4.09 -0.90
CA ALA A 356 -9.27 3.16 -1.84
C ALA A 356 -10.65 2.72 -1.33
N LEU A 357 -11.62 2.55 -2.24
CA LEU A 357 -12.98 2.13 -1.93
C LEU A 357 -13.51 1.10 -2.94
N GLU A 358 -14.06 0.00 -2.42
CA GLU A 358 -14.75 -1.04 -3.18
C GLU A 358 -16.22 -1.14 -2.75
N VAL A 359 -17.11 -1.39 -3.70
CA VAL A 359 -18.55 -1.51 -3.50
C VAL A 359 -19.03 -2.84 -4.07
N ALA A 360 -19.39 -3.76 -3.18
CA ALA A 360 -20.10 -4.97 -3.53
C ALA A 360 -21.59 -4.80 -3.29
N LYS A 361 -22.41 -5.11 -4.30
CA LYS A 361 -23.87 -4.97 -4.21
C LYS A 361 -24.52 -5.83 -3.15
N ASP A 362 -24.08 -7.08 -3.05
CA ASP A 362 -24.66 -8.10 -2.20
C ASP A 362 -23.64 -8.67 -1.22
N ASP A 363 -24.14 -9.56 -0.38
CA ASP A 363 -23.39 -10.36 0.58
C ASP A 363 -22.82 -11.64 -0.04
N ASN A 364 -22.64 -11.69 -1.36
CA ASN A 364 -22.02 -12.84 -1.97
C ASN A 364 -20.56 -12.90 -1.52
N ASP A 365 -20.29 -13.83 -0.60
CA ASP A 365 -18.98 -14.11 -0.03
C ASP A 365 -17.89 -14.14 -1.09
N THR A 366 -18.14 -14.76 -2.25
CA THR A 366 -17.15 -14.85 -3.33
C THR A 366 -16.72 -13.47 -3.82
N LYS A 367 -17.69 -12.58 -4.08
CA LYS A 367 -17.40 -11.24 -4.59
C LYS A 367 -16.75 -10.38 -3.52
N ILE A 368 -17.30 -10.37 -2.30
CA ILE A 368 -16.76 -9.61 -1.17
C ILE A 368 -15.30 -10.01 -0.88
N ILE A 369 -14.98 -11.31 -0.90
CA ILE A 369 -13.62 -11.80 -0.68
C ILE A 369 -12.67 -11.31 -1.77
N GLN A 370 -13.10 -11.40 -3.04
CA GLN A 370 -12.28 -11.01 -4.18
C GLN A 370 -12.03 -9.49 -4.22
N ASP A 371 -13.07 -8.70 -3.98
CA ASP A 371 -12.98 -7.24 -3.93
C ASP A 371 -12.17 -6.79 -2.72
N ASN A 372 -12.33 -7.42 -1.55
CA ASN A 372 -11.48 -7.17 -0.38
C ASN A 372 -10.00 -7.48 -0.68
N ALA A 373 -9.70 -8.60 -1.36
CA ALA A 373 -8.33 -8.97 -1.72
C ALA A 373 -7.69 -7.99 -2.72
N LYS A 374 -8.50 -7.32 -3.54
CA LYS A 374 -8.09 -6.22 -4.43
C LYS A 374 -7.87 -4.94 -3.63
N LEU A 375 -8.84 -4.57 -2.79
CA LEU A 375 -8.78 -3.39 -1.91
C LEU A 375 -7.56 -3.38 -0.99
N LEU A 376 -7.21 -4.52 -0.37
CA LEU A 376 -6.02 -4.64 0.48
C LEU A 376 -4.73 -4.29 -0.27
N ARG A 377 -4.62 -4.74 -1.52
CA ARG A 377 -3.43 -4.51 -2.34
C ARG A 377 -3.36 -3.10 -2.87
N GLU A 378 -4.51 -2.49 -3.18
CA GLU A 378 -4.52 -1.07 -3.49
C GLU A 378 -4.15 -0.22 -2.27
N ALA A 379 -4.77 -0.46 -1.11
CA ALA A 379 -4.42 0.30 0.08
C ALA A 379 -2.92 0.18 0.41
N LYS A 380 -2.31 -0.98 0.13
CA LYS A 380 -0.85 -1.10 0.21
C LYS A 380 -0.11 -0.24 -0.83
N ASP A 381 -0.57 -0.19 -2.07
CA ASP A 381 -0.01 0.65 -3.12
C ASP A 381 -0.11 2.15 -2.77
N ASP A 382 -1.28 2.60 -2.31
CA ASP A 382 -1.51 3.96 -1.82
C ASP A 382 -0.56 4.29 -0.66
N LEU A 383 -0.41 3.38 0.31
CA LEU A 383 0.54 3.54 1.41
C LEU A 383 1.99 3.67 0.92
N ASN A 384 2.41 2.83 -0.03
CA ASN A 384 3.75 2.89 -0.59
C ASN A 384 4.00 4.25 -1.27
N ASN A 385 3.05 4.72 -2.07
CA ASN A 385 3.12 6.02 -2.72
C ASN A 385 3.21 7.15 -1.69
N LEU A 386 2.37 7.11 -0.64
CA LEU A 386 2.43 8.08 0.46
C LEU A 386 3.79 8.08 1.15
N ILE A 387 4.35 6.91 1.45
CA ILE A 387 5.70 6.77 2.03
C ILE A 387 6.74 7.41 1.10
N GLU A 388 6.70 7.14 -0.20
CA GLU A 388 7.61 7.74 -1.18
C GLU A 388 7.49 9.26 -1.22
N ILE A 389 6.30 9.82 -1.03
CA ILE A 389 6.04 11.26 -1.00
C ILE A 389 6.58 11.92 0.28
N VAL A 390 6.43 11.28 1.44
CA VAL A 390 6.68 11.90 2.76
C VAL A 390 7.99 11.48 3.46
N SER A 391 8.70 10.48 2.92
CA SER A 391 9.86 9.77 3.52
C SER A 391 10.98 10.66 4.08
N THR A 392 11.13 11.91 3.62
CA THR A 392 12.21 12.79 4.08
C THR A 392 11.93 13.51 5.40
N SER A 393 10.68 13.48 5.89
CA SER A 393 10.22 14.49 6.86
C SER A 393 9.51 13.96 8.10
N TYR A 394 9.19 12.67 8.17
CA TYR A 394 8.13 12.21 9.08
C TYR A 394 8.60 11.15 10.08
N ASP A 395 8.47 11.48 11.38
CA ASP A 395 8.70 10.57 12.50
C ASP A 395 7.39 9.85 12.94
N GLU A 396 6.23 10.19 12.38
CA GLU A 396 4.95 9.53 12.72
C GLU A 396 4.55 8.44 11.70
N GLN A 397 3.60 7.59 12.11
CA GLN A 397 3.12 6.46 11.33
C GLN A 397 2.28 6.94 10.14
N VAL A 398 2.84 6.88 8.94
CA VAL A 398 2.10 7.00 7.70
C VAL A 398 1.24 5.75 7.53
N PHE A 399 -0.06 5.92 7.31
CA PHE A 399 -1.00 4.85 6.99
C PHE A 399 -2.04 5.34 6.00
N THR A 400 -2.72 4.44 5.30
CA THR A 400 -3.85 4.81 4.41
C THR A 400 -5.15 4.17 4.87
N TRP A 401 -6.27 4.71 4.42
CA TRP A 401 -7.61 4.18 4.67
C TRP A 401 -8.13 3.34 3.50
N SER A 402 -9.02 2.42 3.82
CA SER A 402 -9.71 1.57 2.87
C SER A 402 -11.15 1.35 3.32
N PHE A 403 -12.07 1.41 2.36
CA PHE A 403 -13.50 1.28 2.60
C PHE A 403 -14.04 0.13 1.76
N GLN A 404 -14.66 -0.85 2.42
CA GLN A 404 -15.41 -1.90 1.74
C GLN A 404 -16.89 -1.73 2.04
N VAL A 405 -17.65 -1.34 1.02
CA VAL A 405 -19.10 -1.31 1.08
C VAL A 405 -19.65 -2.67 0.62
N SER A 406 -20.61 -3.22 1.35
CA SER A 406 -21.26 -4.47 1.00
C SER A 406 -22.74 -4.48 1.34
N GLY A 407 -23.48 -5.47 0.82
CA GLY A 407 -24.76 -5.87 1.38
C GLY A 407 -24.59 -6.83 2.57
N GLU A 408 -25.69 -7.08 3.30
CA GLU A 408 -25.84 -8.16 4.28
C GLU A 408 -27.31 -8.54 4.42
N GLY A 409 -27.61 -9.84 4.29
CA GLY A 409 -28.96 -10.36 4.49
C GLY A 409 -29.97 -9.72 3.53
N TYR A 410 -30.87 -8.90 4.07
CA TYR A 410 -31.93 -8.19 3.33
C TYR A 410 -31.57 -6.74 2.97
N VAL A 411 -30.31 -6.34 3.11
CA VAL A 411 -29.86 -4.96 2.94
C VAL A 411 -28.78 -4.92 1.85
N LEU A 412 -28.90 -4.01 0.87
CA LEU A 412 -27.95 -3.87 -0.24
C LEU A 412 -27.08 -2.61 -0.02
N CYS A 413 -25.77 -2.74 -0.20
CA CYS A 413 -24.80 -1.62 -0.12
C CYS A 413 -24.89 -0.68 1.10
N ALA A 414 -25.45 -1.12 2.22
CA ALA A 414 -25.61 -0.26 3.41
C ALA A 414 -24.56 -0.53 4.48
N ASN A 415 -23.77 -1.59 4.33
CA ASN A 415 -22.71 -1.92 5.26
C ASN A 415 -21.41 -1.33 4.78
N CYS A 416 -20.65 -0.75 5.69
CA CYS A 416 -19.32 -0.26 5.41
C CYS A 416 -18.34 -0.79 6.45
N HIS A 417 -17.29 -1.45 5.97
CA HIS A 417 -16.13 -1.84 6.74
C HIS A 417 -15.01 -0.86 6.45
N ILE A 418 -14.51 -0.22 7.50
CA ILE A 418 -13.41 0.73 7.44
C ILE A 418 -12.16 0.05 8.01
N SER A 419 -11.07 0.07 7.23
CA SER A 419 -9.77 -0.41 7.69
C SER A 419 -8.64 0.53 7.30
N THR A 420 -7.53 0.43 8.01
CA THR A 420 -6.30 1.16 7.70
C THR A 420 -5.15 0.21 7.40
N SER A 421 -4.31 0.54 6.43
CA SER A 421 -3.11 -0.23 6.12
C SER A 421 -1.88 0.47 6.69
N HIS A 422 -1.05 -0.29 7.41
CA HIS A 422 0.16 0.18 8.10
C HIS A 422 1.38 -0.61 7.64
N ILE A 423 2.55 0.03 7.60
CA ILE A 423 3.84 -0.67 7.49
C ILE A 423 4.37 -0.95 8.90
N ALA A 424 4.16 -2.17 9.37
CA ALA A 424 4.35 -2.48 10.79
C ALA A 424 5.79 -2.79 11.17
N SER A 425 6.57 -3.32 10.23
CA SER A 425 8.00 -3.59 10.32
C SER A 425 8.57 -3.79 8.91
N ASP A 426 9.87 -4.06 8.82
CA ASP A 426 10.59 -4.30 7.56
C ASP A 426 9.92 -5.41 6.75
N GLY A 427 9.24 -5.03 5.68
CA GLY A 427 8.52 -5.93 4.80
C GLY A 427 7.26 -6.58 5.34
N LEU A 428 6.68 -6.07 6.44
CA LEU A 428 5.39 -6.52 6.97
C LEU A 428 4.38 -5.38 6.97
N TYR A 429 3.34 -5.53 6.16
CA TYR A 429 2.16 -4.67 6.16
C TYR A 429 1.06 -5.31 6.97
N VAL A 430 0.26 -4.50 7.67
CA VAL A 430 -0.89 -4.99 8.43
C VAL A 430 -2.11 -4.16 8.09
N SER A 431 -3.18 -4.84 7.68
CA SER A 431 -4.49 -4.22 7.53
C SER A 431 -5.27 -4.35 8.83
N ILE A 432 -5.68 -3.21 9.39
CA ILE A 432 -6.29 -3.09 10.71
C ILE A 432 -7.75 -2.69 10.56
N PRO A 433 -8.71 -3.50 11.05
CA PRO A 433 -10.11 -3.07 11.08
C PRO A 433 -10.23 -1.89 12.05
N GLN A 434 -10.91 -0.82 11.65
CA GLN A 434 -11.09 0.39 12.47
C GLN A 434 -12.52 0.58 12.90
N HIS A 435 -13.49 0.35 12.02
CA HIS A 435 -14.91 0.46 12.36
C HIS A 435 -15.74 -0.29 11.33
N SER A 436 -16.88 -0.81 11.75
CA SER A 436 -17.88 -1.37 10.84
C SER A 436 -19.23 -0.80 11.25
N PHE A 437 -20.03 -0.41 10.26
CA PHE A 437 -21.34 0.14 10.52
C PHE A 437 -22.31 -0.11 9.38
N HIS A 438 -23.59 0.01 9.73
CA HIS A 438 -24.72 -0.08 8.83
C HIS A 438 -25.36 1.30 8.75
N LEU A 439 -25.77 1.72 7.55
CA LEU A 439 -26.61 2.90 7.42
C LEU A 439 -27.93 2.70 8.17
N PRO A 440 -28.40 3.69 8.95
CA PRO A 440 -29.66 3.56 9.67
C PRO A 440 -30.80 3.39 8.66
N MET A 441 -31.63 2.36 8.85
CA MET A 441 -32.73 2.03 7.93
C MET A 441 -34.11 2.45 8.42
N ILE A 442 -34.26 2.62 9.73
CA ILE A 442 -35.54 2.94 10.37
C ILE A 442 -35.38 4.15 11.27
N ALA A 443 -36.41 5.00 11.28
CA ALA A 443 -36.52 6.15 12.17
C ALA A 443 -36.84 5.70 13.60
N ALA A 444 -35.88 5.02 14.24
CA ALA A 444 -35.95 4.60 15.63
C ALA A 444 -34.79 5.21 16.41
N THR A 445 -35.06 5.63 17.64
CA THR A 445 -34.08 6.35 18.47
C THR A 445 -32.79 5.56 18.68
N GLN A 446 -32.90 4.26 18.96
CA GLN A 446 -31.76 3.44 19.34
C GLN A 446 -30.77 3.24 18.17
N PRO A 447 -31.20 2.81 16.96
CA PRO A 447 -30.32 2.76 15.79
C PRO A 447 -29.63 4.10 15.48
N LEU A 448 -30.35 5.22 15.57
CA LEU A 448 -29.76 6.54 15.32
C LEU A 448 -28.74 6.94 16.39
N LEU A 449 -29.00 6.63 17.67
CA LEU A 449 -28.05 6.88 18.75
C LEU A 449 -26.78 6.03 18.61
N GLU A 450 -26.90 4.77 18.21
CA GLU A 450 -25.75 3.88 17.96
C GLU A 450 -24.89 4.40 16.79
N PHE A 451 -25.52 5.02 15.80
CA PHE A 451 -24.83 5.64 14.68
C PHE A 451 -23.94 6.83 15.07
N LYS A 452 -24.09 7.38 16.29
CA LYS A 452 -23.20 8.42 16.83
C LYS A 452 -21.72 8.02 16.73
N LYS A 453 -21.39 6.77 17.09
CA LYS A 453 -20.00 6.29 17.06
C LYS A 453 -19.43 6.27 15.63
N THR A 454 -20.29 6.00 14.63
CA THR A 454 -19.92 6.11 13.22
C THR A 454 -19.56 7.53 12.84
N LEU A 455 -20.36 8.52 13.27
CA LEU A 455 -20.03 9.93 13.02
C LEU A 455 -18.67 10.31 13.63
N GLU A 456 -18.38 9.88 14.86
CA GLU A 456 -17.09 10.09 15.52
C GLU A 456 -15.92 9.48 14.71
N PHE A 457 -16.08 8.28 14.15
CA PHE A 457 -15.08 7.69 13.26
C PHE A 457 -14.92 8.44 11.94
N LEU A 458 -16.01 8.93 11.33
CA LEU A 458 -15.94 9.73 10.10
C LEU A 458 -15.21 11.07 10.34
N PHE A 459 -15.34 11.65 11.53
CA PHE A 459 -14.56 12.82 11.93
C PHE A 459 -13.08 12.52 12.12
N GLU A 460 -12.75 11.40 12.76
CA GLU A 460 -11.37 10.98 12.89
C GLU A 460 -10.71 10.77 11.52
N PHE A 461 -11.41 10.05 10.64
CA PHE A 461 -11.01 9.88 9.25
C PHE A 461 -10.77 11.22 8.54
N LYS A 462 -11.71 12.18 8.65
CA LYS A 462 -11.55 13.50 8.07
C LYS A 462 -10.31 14.23 8.58
N ASN A 463 -10.08 14.25 9.88
CA ASN A 463 -8.93 14.95 10.47
C ASN A 463 -7.62 14.36 9.96
N HIS A 464 -7.52 13.03 9.93
CA HIS A 464 -6.35 12.36 9.39
C HIS A 464 -6.08 12.74 7.93
N ILE A 465 -7.12 12.86 7.08
CA ILE A 465 -6.95 13.33 5.70
C ILE A 465 -6.47 14.78 5.66
N VAL A 466 -6.98 15.67 6.53
CA VAL A 466 -6.48 17.05 6.62
C VAL A 466 -4.99 17.08 6.97
N ASP A 467 -4.58 16.31 7.97
CA ASP A 467 -3.19 16.23 8.42
C ASP A 467 -2.29 15.68 7.31
N MET A 468 -2.72 14.61 6.64
CA MET A 468 -2.01 14.03 5.50
C MET A 468 -1.83 15.00 4.34
N VAL A 469 -2.89 15.73 3.96
CA VAL A 469 -2.83 16.75 2.91
C VAL A 469 -1.85 17.86 3.30
N ALA A 470 -1.82 18.27 4.56
CA ALA A 470 -0.85 19.26 5.04
C ALA A 470 0.59 18.74 4.90
N ILE A 471 0.85 17.49 5.27
CA ILE A 471 2.17 16.85 5.17
C ILE A 471 2.63 16.73 3.72
N ILE A 472 1.75 16.26 2.82
CA ILE A 472 2.08 16.14 1.40
C ILE A 472 2.42 17.51 0.80
N ASN A 473 1.59 18.54 1.08
CA ASN A 473 1.85 19.90 0.59
C ASN A 473 3.18 20.46 1.11
N GLN A 474 3.50 20.25 2.39
CA GLN A 474 4.79 20.68 2.95
C GLN A 474 5.98 20.01 2.28
N ASN A 475 5.89 18.71 1.98
CA ASN A 475 6.95 17.97 1.27
C ASN A 475 7.09 18.42 -0.19
N ASN A 476 5.98 18.68 -0.89
CA ASN A 476 6.01 19.16 -2.26
C ASN A 476 6.64 20.56 -2.37
N ILE A 477 6.37 21.47 -1.43
CA ILE A 477 7.03 22.78 -1.35
C ILE A 477 8.55 22.62 -1.18
N ARG A 478 8.98 21.70 -0.29
CA ARG A 478 10.41 21.43 -0.06
C ARG A 478 11.09 20.88 -1.30
N ARG A 479 10.47 19.92 -2.01
CA ARG A 479 11.01 19.35 -3.25
C ARG A 479 11.24 20.42 -4.32
N ASN A 480 10.25 21.29 -4.52
CA ASN A 480 10.37 22.41 -5.46
C ASN A 480 11.50 23.37 -5.04
N SER A 481 11.61 23.71 -3.75
CA SER A 481 12.68 24.60 -3.26
C SER A 481 14.10 24.01 -3.34
N ILE A 482 14.24 22.69 -3.23
CA ILE A 482 15.52 21.99 -3.36
C ILE A 482 15.91 21.93 -4.85
N ASN A 483 14.96 21.63 -5.73
CA ASN A 483 15.19 21.62 -7.17
C ASN A 483 15.56 23.01 -7.71
N ASP A 484 15.02 24.08 -7.12
CA ASP A 484 15.41 25.46 -7.46
C ASP A 484 16.82 25.84 -6.96
N ASN A 485 17.32 25.16 -5.92
CA ASN A 485 18.65 25.37 -5.35
C ASN A 485 19.62 24.26 -5.80
N PHE A 486 19.93 24.24 -7.09
CA PHE A 486 20.97 23.39 -7.67
C PHE A 486 22.30 23.47 -6.90
N GLY A 487 22.73 22.36 -6.29
CA GLY A 487 24.15 22.09 -6.02
C GLY A 487 24.58 21.88 -4.57
N ARG A 488 23.71 21.94 -3.56
CA ARG A 488 24.08 21.58 -2.17
C ARG A 488 23.29 20.37 -1.69
N PHE A 489 23.88 19.19 -1.87
CA PHE A 489 23.44 17.98 -1.17
C PHE A 489 23.48 18.25 0.34
N SER A 490 22.31 18.29 0.97
CA SER A 490 22.20 18.29 2.42
C SER A 490 22.75 16.95 2.94
N GLN A 491 23.99 16.94 3.44
CA GLN A 491 24.63 15.76 4.03
C GLN A 491 24.08 15.39 5.43
N ASN A 492 22.99 16.00 5.88
CA ASN A 492 22.44 15.76 7.21
C ASN A 492 21.30 14.71 7.17
N SER A 493 21.66 13.43 7.03
CA SER A 493 20.71 12.33 7.31
C SER A 493 21.40 11.10 7.92
N SER A 494 22.35 11.30 8.83
CA SER A 494 22.89 10.21 9.64
C SER A 494 22.00 9.98 10.86
N SER A 495 20.97 9.11 10.74
CA SER A 495 20.39 8.27 11.83
C SER A 495 18.93 7.85 11.63
N ARG A 496 18.17 8.43 10.70
CA ARG A 496 16.76 8.04 10.50
C ARG A 496 16.67 6.73 9.73
N ARG A 497 15.94 5.74 10.29
CA ARG A 497 15.57 4.53 9.55
C ARG A 497 14.66 4.95 8.41
N ASP A 498 15.17 4.88 7.20
CA ASP A 498 14.39 5.17 6.01
C ASP A 498 13.29 4.10 5.85
N ILE A 499 12.06 4.46 6.19
CA ILE A 499 10.88 3.59 6.12
C ILE A 499 10.59 3.15 4.67
N SER A 500 11.10 3.86 3.67
CA SER A 500 11.01 3.43 2.27
C SER A 500 11.71 2.08 2.04
N LEU A 501 12.78 1.78 2.79
CA LEU A 501 13.50 0.51 2.72
C LEU A 501 12.68 -0.67 3.28
N TRP A 502 11.68 -0.38 4.12
CA TRP A 502 10.79 -1.41 4.66
C TRP A 502 9.73 -1.83 3.64
N THR A 503 9.52 -1.03 2.59
CA THR A 503 8.48 -1.31 1.62
C THR A 503 8.79 -2.58 0.82
N ARG A 504 7.73 -3.22 0.31
CA ARG A 504 7.81 -4.38 -0.58
C ARG A 504 6.95 -4.13 -1.80
N GLU A 505 7.29 -4.80 -2.88
CA GLU A 505 6.47 -4.81 -4.10
C GLU A 505 5.12 -5.49 -3.85
N THR A 506 4.07 -5.03 -4.54
CA THR A 506 2.74 -5.64 -4.51
C THR A 506 2.67 -6.76 -5.55
N TRP A 507 1.98 -7.87 -5.24
CA TRP A 507 1.69 -8.89 -6.23
C TRP A 507 0.44 -8.54 -7.03
N TYR A 508 0.58 -8.50 -8.35
CA TYR A 508 -0.52 -8.22 -9.26
C TYR A 508 -0.99 -9.48 -9.97
N THR A 509 -2.31 -9.58 -10.17
CA THR A 509 -2.89 -10.65 -10.95
C THR A 509 -2.43 -10.54 -12.42
N PRO A 510 -1.94 -11.64 -13.03
CA PRO A 510 -1.48 -11.63 -14.41
C PRO A 510 -2.60 -11.28 -15.39
N HIS A 511 -2.21 -10.90 -16.61
CA HIS A 511 -3.18 -10.65 -17.69
C HIS A 511 -4.05 -11.89 -17.91
N ARG A 512 -5.36 -11.69 -18.12
CA ARG A 512 -6.38 -12.76 -18.29
C ARG A 512 -6.49 -13.77 -17.13
N ASN A 513 -5.92 -13.47 -15.96
CA ASN A 513 -5.85 -14.38 -14.82
C ASN A 513 -5.09 -15.70 -15.11
N GLU A 514 -4.18 -15.71 -16.09
CA GLU A 514 -3.45 -16.92 -16.47
C GLU A 514 -2.34 -17.24 -15.46
N GLY A 515 -2.56 -18.25 -14.62
CA GLY A 515 -1.65 -18.62 -13.53
C GLY A 515 -0.21 -18.89 -13.99
N LYS A 516 -0.02 -19.52 -15.15
CA LYS A 516 1.30 -19.79 -15.74
C LYS A 516 2.15 -18.55 -16.02
N SER A 517 1.52 -17.40 -16.26
CA SER A 517 2.19 -16.13 -16.50
C SER A 517 2.44 -15.32 -15.22
N SER A 518 1.94 -15.81 -14.07
CA SER A 518 2.06 -15.13 -12.79
C SER A 518 3.52 -15.01 -12.33
N VAL A 519 3.93 -13.79 -12.00
CA VAL A 519 5.30 -13.46 -11.54
C VAL A 519 5.28 -13.14 -10.05
N ILE A 520 6.26 -13.66 -9.30
CA ILE A 520 6.47 -13.34 -7.87
C ILE A 520 7.23 -12.02 -7.78
N PRO A 521 6.91 -11.11 -6.85
CA PRO A 521 7.66 -9.87 -6.70
C PRO A 521 9.14 -10.15 -6.36
N SER A 522 10.05 -9.40 -6.97
CA SER A 522 11.50 -9.71 -6.97
C SER A 522 12.10 -9.60 -5.56
N HIS A 523 11.55 -8.69 -4.76
CA HIS A 523 12.01 -8.42 -3.40
C HIS A 523 10.99 -8.87 -2.35
N LEU A 524 10.31 -10.00 -2.57
CA LEU A 524 9.28 -10.48 -1.65
C LEU A 524 9.76 -10.58 -0.18
N PHE A 525 11.00 -11.01 0.06
CA PHE A 525 11.63 -11.10 1.39
C PHE A 525 12.65 -9.97 1.65
N GLY A 526 12.52 -8.86 0.94
CA GLY A 526 13.48 -7.77 0.94
C GLY A 526 14.75 -8.08 0.16
N LEU A 527 15.57 -7.06 -0.04
CA LEU A 527 16.94 -7.27 -0.46
C LEU A 527 17.66 -7.96 0.70
N ARG A 528 18.38 -9.06 0.42
CA ARG A 528 19.47 -9.46 1.32
C ARG A 528 20.34 -8.22 1.43
N ARG A 529 20.36 -7.55 2.60
CA ARG A 529 21.35 -6.51 2.84
C ARG A 529 22.67 -7.14 2.44
N PRO A 530 23.37 -6.62 1.41
CA PRO A 530 24.71 -7.11 1.14
C PRO A 530 25.40 -6.88 2.46
N ALA A 531 25.69 -7.97 3.17
CA ALA A 531 26.32 -7.91 4.47
C ALA A 531 27.58 -7.10 4.24
N SER A 532 27.51 -5.80 4.57
CA SER A 532 28.49 -4.86 4.07
C SER A 532 29.81 -5.35 4.63
N LEU A 533 30.92 -5.19 3.90
CA LEU A 533 32.20 -5.59 4.46
C LEU A 533 32.40 -4.91 5.83
N LEU A 534 31.80 -3.73 6.02
CA LEU A 534 31.70 -3.00 7.27
C LEU A 534 30.78 -3.64 8.32
N GLU A 535 29.58 -4.16 7.99
CA GLU A 535 28.74 -4.90 8.95
C GLU A 535 29.33 -6.27 9.29
N LYS A 536 29.96 -6.95 8.32
CA LYS A 536 30.75 -8.16 8.58
C LYS A 536 31.96 -7.85 9.44
N LEU A 537 32.69 -6.77 9.13
CA LEU A 537 33.82 -6.34 9.95
C LEU A 537 33.35 -5.89 11.32
N LEU A 538 32.21 -5.19 11.48
CA LEU A 538 31.65 -4.82 12.78
C LEU A 538 31.15 -6.04 13.56
N LEU A 539 30.68 -7.09 12.89
CA LEU A 539 30.36 -8.40 13.48
C LEU A 539 31.60 -9.25 13.80
N PHE A 540 32.74 -9.01 13.14
CA PHE A 540 34.03 -9.70 13.40
C PHE A 540 35.01 -8.86 14.24
N SER A 541 34.76 -7.57 14.42
CA SER A 541 35.53 -6.62 15.23
C SER A 541 34.86 -6.32 16.56
N SER A 542 33.60 -6.74 16.77
CA SER A 542 33.00 -6.78 18.11
C SER A 542 33.40 -8.00 18.93
N ASP A 543 34.14 -8.96 18.35
CA ASP A 543 34.62 -10.17 19.04
C ASP A 543 36.05 -10.07 19.56
N ASN A 544 36.72 -8.90 19.50
CA ASN A 544 38.09 -8.78 20.02
C ASN A 544 38.49 -7.40 20.57
N GLU A 545 37.54 -6.58 21.03
CA GLU A 545 37.87 -5.52 22.02
C GLU A 545 36.71 -5.36 23.01
N ALA A 546 36.65 -6.28 23.98
CA ALA A 546 36.43 -5.95 25.41
C ALA A 546 36.42 -7.23 26.27
N ASP A 547 37.42 -8.10 26.13
CA ASP A 547 37.80 -8.94 27.27
C ASP A 547 38.77 -8.13 28.14
N ASN A 548 38.20 -7.49 29.17
CA ASN A 548 38.62 -7.71 30.55
C ASN A 548 37.88 -6.75 31.49
N ALA A 549 36.66 -7.14 31.88
CA ALA A 549 36.22 -7.15 33.28
C ALA A 549 34.83 -7.78 33.43
N ASN A 550 34.83 -9.08 33.73
CA ASN A 550 33.93 -9.77 34.66
C ASN A 550 32.45 -10.03 34.29
N SER A 551 32.23 -11.34 34.04
CA SER A 551 31.27 -12.23 34.69
C SER A 551 29.78 -12.16 34.32
N SER A 552 29.38 -13.15 33.51
CA SER A 552 28.25 -14.06 33.73
C SER A 552 27.29 -13.70 34.88
N VAL A 553 26.11 -13.19 34.53
CA VAL A 553 24.92 -13.40 35.36
C VAL A 553 24.23 -14.63 34.79
N SER A 554 24.52 -15.76 35.41
CA SER A 554 23.77 -17.00 35.25
C SER A 554 22.29 -16.74 35.50
N GLU A 555 21.41 -17.43 34.78
CA GLU A 555 19.94 -17.35 34.86
C GLU A 555 19.34 -17.78 36.22
N ASP A 556 20.15 -17.88 37.29
CA ASP A 556 19.77 -18.42 38.60
C ASP A 556 20.06 -17.49 39.80
N ASN A 557 20.47 -16.23 39.58
CA ASN A 557 20.91 -15.32 40.67
C ASN A 557 19.90 -14.22 41.04
N GLY A 558 18.63 -14.35 40.67
CA GLY A 558 17.59 -13.52 41.28
C GLY A 558 17.39 -13.93 42.73
N ASP A 559 17.18 -12.97 43.63
CA ASP A 559 16.74 -13.31 44.98
C ASP A 559 15.39 -14.07 44.97
N ALA A 560 14.89 -14.48 46.13
CA ALA A 560 13.62 -15.20 46.24
C ALA A 560 12.41 -14.42 45.64
N TYR A 561 12.57 -13.12 45.39
CA TYR A 561 11.55 -12.22 44.85
C TYR A 561 11.84 -11.78 43.40
N GLY A 562 12.87 -12.35 42.77
CA GLY A 562 13.22 -12.13 41.37
C GLY A 562 14.00 -10.86 41.09
N PHE A 563 14.56 -10.19 42.09
CA PHE A 563 15.43 -9.03 41.90
C PHE A 563 16.86 -9.46 41.60
N ILE A 564 17.40 -8.88 40.52
CA ILE A 564 18.75 -9.12 40.01
C ILE A 564 19.50 -7.79 40.09
N LYS A 565 20.65 -7.76 40.74
CA LYS A 565 21.47 -6.55 40.83
C LYS A 565 22.14 -6.26 39.49
N THR A 566 21.94 -5.06 38.96
CA THR A 566 22.51 -4.56 37.70
C THR A 566 23.35 -3.31 37.96
N GLN A 567 24.08 -2.82 36.95
CA GLN A 567 24.89 -1.60 37.07
C GLN A 567 24.03 -0.33 37.29
N SER A 568 22.77 -0.35 36.86
CA SER A 568 21.84 0.78 36.93
C SER A 568 20.80 0.66 38.05
N GLY A 569 20.96 -0.29 38.97
CA GLY A 569 20.00 -0.57 40.06
C GLY A 569 19.58 -2.05 40.12
N TRP A 570 18.42 -2.33 40.69
CA TRP A 570 17.86 -3.67 40.83
C TRP A 570 16.76 -3.90 39.81
N TYR A 571 16.98 -4.86 38.92
CA TYR A 571 16.01 -5.26 37.90
C TYR A 571 15.14 -6.39 38.43
N ASN A 572 13.81 -6.25 38.40
CA ASN A 572 12.91 -7.33 38.76
C ASN A 572 12.55 -8.15 37.52
N LYS A 573 12.89 -9.45 37.51
CA LYS A 573 12.67 -10.31 36.34
C LYS A 573 11.19 -10.55 36.01
N TYR A 574 10.29 -10.38 36.98
CA TYR A 574 8.85 -10.61 36.81
C TYR A 574 8.11 -9.35 36.34
N THR A 575 8.46 -8.16 36.86
CA THR A 575 7.82 -6.89 36.45
C THR A 575 8.54 -6.21 35.28
N LYS A 576 9.81 -6.56 35.04
CA LYS A 576 10.72 -5.96 34.06
C LYS A 576 11.04 -4.48 34.30
N GLU A 577 10.91 -4.02 35.54
CA GLU A 577 11.24 -2.66 35.96
C GLU A 577 12.61 -2.61 36.67
N ILE A 578 13.28 -1.46 36.59
CA ILE A 578 14.56 -1.19 37.27
C ILE A 578 14.29 -0.22 38.42
N HIS A 579 14.73 -0.59 39.61
CA HIS A 579 14.61 0.22 40.83
C HIS A 579 16.01 0.67 41.27
N GLU A 580 16.16 1.91 41.71
CA GLU A 580 17.48 2.39 42.18
C GLU A 580 17.96 1.62 43.43
N ASN A 581 17.03 1.28 44.34
CA ASN A 581 17.31 0.53 45.58
C ASN A 581 16.54 -0.80 45.64
N HIS A 582 17.04 -1.77 46.43
CA HIS A 582 16.35 -3.04 46.65
C HIS A 582 15.17 -2.83 47.59
N PRO A 583 13.91 -3.11 47.17
CA PRO A 583 12.72 -2.72 47.95
C PRO A 583 12.60 -3.35 49.35
N LEU A 584 13.40 -4.38 49.64
CA LEU A 584 13.35 -5.13 50.91
C LEU A 584 14.61 -4.95 51.79
N HIS A 585 15.56 -4.09 51.42
CA HIS A 585 16.77 -3.86 52.22
C HIS A 585 16.77 -2.56 53.04
N ASP A 586 15.71 -1.76 52.98
CA ASP A 586 15.54 -0.53 53.76
C ASP A 586 14.46 -0.65 54.87
N ILE A 587 14.35 -1.82 55.52
CA ILE A 587 13.53 -2.04 56.74
C ILE A 587 14.41 -2.58 57.87
#